data_AF-A0A4Y7TG18-F1
#
_entry.id   AF-A0A4Y7TG18-F1
#
_cell.length_a   1.000
_cell.length_b   1.000
_cell.length_c   1.000
_cell.angle_alpha   90.00
_cell.angle_beta   90.00
_cell.angle_gamma   90.00
#
_symmetry.space_group_name_H-M   'P 1'
#
loop_
_entity.id
_entity.type
_entity.pdbx_description
1 polymer ?
#
loop_
_entity_poly.entity_id
_entity_poly.type
_entity_poly.pdbx_seq_one_letter_code
_entity_poly.pdbx_strand_id
1 'polypeptide(L)'
;MPPTSRARSSKRGASTVAKTVTKSEIEESEASDASVEAQSKKRKQYDSDGLDDDSDDDVAATRTKRTPVKSKGKGKQTPKASARKRKKVLEEDYEDSEVDVGEGQQIVGKVVQAPTTGGVPPGQISKNTLDFLSHLKDPACNDREWFRLHEPIYRVAEKEWKDFIEAWTDNLVEVDPQIPHLPPKDVIHRIYRDIRFSNDKTPYKRGFSASFSRGGRKGIFAAFKPGNESLIAGGLWAPGRAELANVRTNLQRNSVRFRRVISAPEFVKFFGKAKPHPKGEQQSIFGHEDELKVAPKGVSKDHKDIDILKCRSFAVSHVFTDSEVLDPNFRQTLASVATVLQPFIHILNELLTVGGGNAVASSDEEDDDNDANDENGEDEDEE
;
A
#
# COMPACT_ATOMS: atom_id res chain seq x y z
N MET A 1 53.45 11.79 -35.65
CA MET A 1 54.19 13.04 -35.95
C MET A 1 53.21 14.05 -36.53
N PRO A 2 53.28 15.34 -36.16
CA PRO A 2 52.56 16.45 -36.82
C PRO A 2 53.41 16.97 -38.03
N PRO A 3 52.98 17.93 -38.89
CA PRO A 3 52.75 19.34 -38.48
C PRO A 3 51.66 20.17 -39.24
N THR A 4 51.16 21.22 -38.57
CA THR A 4 50.79 22.59 -39.06
C THR A 4 50.22 22.83 -40.47
N SER A 5 49.23 23.71 -40.73
CA SER A 5 48.46 24.71 -39.94
C SER A 5 47.19 25.09 -40.75
N ARG A 6 46.42 26.21 -40.64
CA ARG A 6 46.53 27.56 -40.02
C ARG A 6 45.11 28.12 -39.77
N ALA A 7 44.95 29.40 -39.37
CA ALA A 7 43.66 29.94 -38.90
C ALA A 7 43.38 31.42 -39.25
N ARG A 8 42.08 31.80 -39.30
CA ARG A 8 41.48 33.14 -39.04
C ARG A 8 39.94 33.06 -39.12
N SER A 9 39.11 34.01 -38.61
CA SER A 9 38.98 34.57 -37.24
C SER A 9 38.08 35.84 -37.22
N SER A 10 36.83 35.74 -36.76
CA SER A 10 36.00 36.84 -36.20
C SER A 10 34.83 36.20 -35.42
N LYS A 11 34.41 36.58 -34.20
CA LYS A 11 34.10 37.88 -33.55
C LYS A 11 33.00 38.65 -34.31
N ARG A 12 31.98 39.24 -33.68
CA ARG A 12 31.66 39.46 -32.24
C ARG A 12 30.16 39.82 -32.15
N GLY A 13 29.51 39.63 -31.00
CA GLY A 13 28.17 40.21 -30.76
C GLY A 13 27.51 39.66 -29.50
N ALA A 14 27.27 40.53 -28.52
CA ALA A 14 26.48 40.23 -27.31
C ALA A 14 25.63 41.46 -27.00
N SER A 15 24.46 41.25 -26.36
CA SER A 15 23.67 42.32 -25.76
C SER A 15 22.92 41.79 -24.54
N THR A 16 22.76 42.65 -23.55
CA THR A 16 22.17 42.35 -22.25
C THR A 16 21.29 43.54 -21.85
N VAL A 17 20.03 43.30 -21.49
CA VAL A 17 19.14 44.32 -20.89
C VAL A 17 18.37 43.69 -19.75
N ALA A 18 18.20 44.43 -18.65
CA ALA A 18 17.44 44.02 -17.47
C ALA A 18 16.86 45.26 -16.77
N LYS A 19 15.81 45.04 -15.94
CA LYS A 19 15.03 46.06 -15.20
C LYS A 19 14.11 46.91 -16.13
N THR A 20 13.00 47.50 -15.66
CA THR A 20 12.72 48.00 -14.30
C THR A 20 11.25 47.81 -13.85
N VAL A 21 11.02 47.90 -12.54
CA VAL A 21 9.72 47.84 -11.83
C VAL A 21 9.02 49.21 -11.82
N THR A 22 7.68 49.24 -11.81
CA THR A 22 6.85 50.37 -11.34
C THR A 22 5.66 49.86 -10.51
N LYS A 23 5.08 50.71 -9.64
CA LYS A 23 3.97 50.40 -8.70
C LYS A 23 3.12 51.65 -8.42
N SER A 24 1.80 51.50 -8.58
CA SER A 24 0.69 52.34 -8.06
C SER A 24 -0.62 51.58 -8.37
N GLU A 25 -1.59 51.33 -7.47
CA GLU A 25 -2.43 52.28 -6.69
C GLU A 25 -3.31 53.14 -7.63
N ILE A 26 -4.62 53.44 -7.47
CA ILE A 26 -5.71 53.26 -6.47
C ILE A 26 -7.02 53.73 -7.20
N GLU A 27 -8.31 53.37 -6.99
CA GLU A 27 -9.11 52.57 -6.01
C GLU A 27 -10.52 52.18 -6.59
N GLU A 28 -11.33 51.45 -5.80
CA GLU A 28 -12.82 51.42 -5.68
C GLU A 28 -13.82 51.11 -6.84
N SER A 29 -14.72 50.13 -6.59
CA SER A 29 -16.20 50.24 -6.71
C SER A 29 -16.91 49.04 -6.04
N GLU A 30 -18.16 49.21 -5.59
CA GLU A 30 -18.85 48.29 -4.65
C GLU A 30 -19.93 47.37 -5.26
N ALA A 31 -20.35 46.38 -4.43
CA ALA A 31 -21.76 46.01 -4.11
C ALA A 31 -22.28 44.61 -4.49
N SER A 32 -23.29 44.16 -3.70
CA SER A 32 -23.95 42.83 -3.64
C SER A 32 -23.04 41.65 -3.25
N ASP A 33 -23.15 40.97 -2.10
CA ASP A 33 -24.27 40.52 -1.22
C ASP A 33 -24.98 39.23 -1.67
N ALA A 34 -24.70 38.13 -0.94
CA ALA A 34 -25.53 36.94 -0.81
C ALA A 34 -25.03 36.04 0.36
N SER A 35 -25.74 36.01 1.48
CA SER A 35 -25.40 35.19 2.66
C SER A 35 -25.81 33.71 2.53
N VAL A 36 -24.97 32.76 2.97
CA VAL A 36 -25.36 31.35 3.19
C VAL A 36 -24.71 30.78 4.48
N GLU A 37 -25.47 30.03 5.27
CA GLU A 37 -25.08 29.55 6.60
C GLU A 37 -24.10 28.36 6.63
N ALA A 38 -23.22 28.34 7.64
CA ALA A 38 -22.25 27.26 7.85
C ALA A 38 -22.84 26.04 8.61
N GLN A 39 -23.34 25.04 7.87
CA GLN A 39 -23.78 23.76 8.45
C GLN A 39 -22.62 22.74 8.58
N SER A 40 -21.96 22.70 9.73
CA SER A 40 -20.87 21.75 10.02
C SER A 40 -21.36 20.30 10.24
N LYS A 41 -21.51 19.54 9.15
CA LYS A 41 -21.88 18.11 9.21
C LYS A 41 -20.74 17.24 9.76
N LYS A 42 -20.74 17.08 11.08
CA LYS A 42 -19.80 16.28 11.88
C LYS A 42 -19.67 14.83 11.38
N ARG A 43 -18.62 14.54 10.59
CA ARG A 43 -18.24 13.17 10.22
C ARG A 43 -17.97 12.34 11.48
N LYS A 44 -18.42 11.08 11.48
CA LYS A 44 -18.08 10.10 12.51
C LYS A 44 -16.73 9.48 12.18
N GLN A 45 -15.78 9.62 13.09
CA GLN A 45 -14.58 8.80 13.16
C GLN A 45 -14.98 7.39 13.63
N TYR A 46 -14.32 6.37 13.08
CA TYR A 46 -14.43 4.97 13.53
C TYR A 46 -13.02 4.48 13.83
N ASP A 47 -12.77 4.06 15.07
CA ASP A 47 -11.52 3.41 15.44
C ASP A 47 -11.49 1.99 14.85
N SER A 48 -10.35 1.59 14.30
CA SER A 48 -10.22 0.42 13.41
C SER A 48 -9.17 -0.60 13.85
N ASP A 49 -8.87 -0.65 15.15
CA ASP A 49 -7.89 -1.53 15.84
C ASP A 49 -8.20 -3.05 15.79
N GLY A 50 -8.92 -3.51 14.77
CA GLY A 50 -9.38 -4.89 14.60
C GLY A 50 -8.94 -5.56 13.29
N LEU A 51 -7.92 -5.02 12.59
CA LEU A 51 -7.55 -5.45 11.23
C LEU A 51 -6.05 -5.78 11.04
N ASP A 52 -5.29 -5.95 12.12
CA ASP A 52 -3.88 -6.35 12.11
C ASP A 52 -3.75 -7.89 12.22
N ASP A 53 -4.19 -8.62 11.18
CA ASP A 53 -4.10 -10.08 11.10
C ASP A 53 -2.83 -10.51 10.32
N ASP A 54 -1.66 -10.31 10.92
CA ASP A 54 -0.37 -10.76 10.37
C ASP A 54 -0.22 -12.28 10.54
N SER A 55 -0.60 -13.04 9.50
CA SER A 55 -0.37 -14.49 9.43
C SER A 55 1.10 -14.81 9.08
N ASP A 56 1.93 -15.01 10.10
CA ASP A 56 3.30 -15.53 9.94
C ASP A 56 3.28 -17.01 9.46
N ASP A 57 3.60 -17.25 8.18
CA ASP A 57 3.69 -18.59 7.57
C ASP A 57 5.04 -19.30 7.90
N ASP A 58 5.13 -19.92 9.08
CA ASP A 58 6.23 -20.83 9.45
C ASP A 58 5.89 -22.29 9.08
N VAL A 59 6.47 -22.79 7.98
CA VAL A 59 6.14 -24.11 7.40
C VAL A 59 6.84 -25.30 8.09
N ALA A 60 6.15 -25.93 9.05
CA ALA A 60 6.56 -27.20 9.67
C ALA A 60 5.40 -28.21 9.82
N ALA A 61 5.06 -28.93 8.75
CA ALA A 61 3.89 -29.81 8.72
C ALA A 61 4.16 -31.24 9.26
N THR A 62 3.59 -31.59 10.42
CA THR A 62 3.33 -33.00 10.79
C THR A 62 1.88 -33.20 11.22
N ARG A 63 1.23 -34.27 10.72
CA ARG A 63 -0.21 -34.54 10.93
C ARG A 63 -0.43 -35.86 11.67
N THR A 64 -1.11 -35.78 12.81
CA THR A 64 -1.77 -36.93 13.45
C THR A 64 -3.26 -36.61 13.70
N LYS A 65 -4.12 -37.63 13.66
CA LYS A 65 -5.59 -37.51 13.70
C LYS A 65 -6.18 -38.00 15.03
N ARG A 66 -7.45 -37.62 15.29
CA ARG A 66 -8.48 -38.16 16.23
C ARG A 66 -8.74 -37.22 17.42
N THR A 67 -9.95 -37.07 17.98
CA THR A 67 -11.36 -37.34 17.56
C THR A 67 -12.31 -36.49 18.43
N PRO A 68 -13.55 -36.16 18.02
CA PRO A 68 -14.43 -35.27 18.78
C PRO A 68 -15.15 -35.94 19.95
N VAL A 69 -15.37 -35.20 21.05
CA VAL A 69 -16.22 -35.59 22.19
C VAL A 69 -17.25 -34.48 22.46
N LYS A 70 -18.50 -34.86 22.78
CA LYS A 70 -19.57 -33.94 23.19
C LYS A 70 -19.75 -33.97 24.71
N SER A 71 -20.07 -32.82 25.31
CA SER A 71 -20.83 -32.76 26.56
C SER A 71 -21.80 -31.56 26.53
N LYS A 72 -22.77 -31.53 27.44
CA LYS A 72 -23.83 -30.49 27.53
C LYS A 72 -23.76 -29.80 28.90
N GLY A 73 -24.04 -28.50 28.94
CA GLY A 73 -24.25 -27.75 30.19
C GLY A 73 -25.24 -26.60 30.02
N LYS A 74 -26.29 -26.56 30.84
CA LYS A 74 -27.13 -25.37 31.11
C LYS A 74 -26.48 -24.58 32.26
N GLY A 75 -26.62 -23.27 32.45
CA GLY A 75 -27.46 -22.27 31.78
C GLY A 75 -28.26 -21.45 32.81
N LYS A 76 -28.10 -20.10 32.84
CA LYS A 76 -28.91 -19.15 33.64
C LYS A 76 -28.86 -17.74 33.07
N GLN A 77 -29.71 -16.81 33.54
CA GLN A 77 -29.97 -15.50 32.95
C GLN A 77 -30.05 -14.35 33.98
N THR A 78 -29.77 -13.12 33.51
CA THR A 78 -30.24 -11.77 33.96
C THR A 78 -29.88 -11.29 35.38
N PRO A 79 -30.06 -9.98 35.75
CA PRO A 79 -30.50 -8.79 34.97
C PRO A 79 -29.67 -7.46 35.08
N LYS A 80 -29.88 -6.56 34.09
CA LYS A 80 -29.99 -5.07 34.15
C LYS A 80 -28.89 -4.14 34.77
N ALA A 81 -28.18 -3.44 33.88
CA ALA A 81 -28.21 -1.98 33.62
C ALA A 81 -28.05 -0.90 34.73
N SER A 82 -27.01 -0.06 34.56
CA SER A 82 -26.94 1.40 34.88
C SER A 82 -25.73 1.98 34.09
N ALA A 83 -25.44 3.28 33.91
CA ALA A 83 -26.21 4.53 33.85
C ALA A 83 -25.33 5.57 33.11
N ARG A 84 -25.92 6.55 32.39
CA ARG A 84 -25.17 7.42 31.45
C ARG A 84 -24.72 8.74 32.11
N LYS A 85 -23.43 8.90 32.44
CA LYS A 85 -22.83 10.19 32.87
C LYS A 85 -22.05 10.86 31.73
N ARG A 86 -22.21 12.18 31.59
CA ARG A 86 -21.42 13.04 30.69
C ARG A 86 -20.33 13.77 31.50
N LYS A 87 -19.09 13.78 31.00
CA LYS A 87 -18.00 14.71 31.35
C LYS A 87 -17.19 14.86 30.05
N LYS A 88 -17.40 15.96 29.32
CA LYS A 88 -16.60 17.20 29.26
C LYS A 88 -15.19 16.95 28.71
N VAL A 89 -14.94 17.61 27.56
CA VAL A 89 -13.68 18.00 26.88
C VAL A 89 -12.42 17.77 27.75
N LEU A 90 -11.47 16.89 27.39
CA LEU A 90 -10.51 16.89 26.26
C LEU A 90 -9.33 17.84 26.52
N GLU A 91 -8.24 17.25 27.01
CA GLU A 91 -6.88 17.81 27.15
C GLU A 91 -5.95 16.60 26.92
N GLU A 92 -4.91 16.72 26.07
CA GLU A 92 -4.12 15.57 25.58
C GLU A 92 -2.91 15.26 26.48
N ASP A 93 -3.17 15.07 27.77
CA ASP A 93 -2.14 14.62 28.71
C ASP A 93 -1.88 13.11 28.56
N TYR A 94 -0.82 12.78 27.82
CA TYR A 94 -0.05 11.58 28.13
C TYR A 94 0.74 11.84 29.42
N GLU A 95 0.04 11.80 30.57
CA GLU A 95 0.72 11.67 31.86
C GLU A 95 1.64 10.45 31.82
N ASP A 96 2.83 10.58 32.43
CA ASP A 96 3.79 9.49 32.55
C ASP A 96 3.13 8.31 33.24
N SER A 97 2.88 7.23 32.48
CA SER A 97 2.21 6.07 33.00
C SER A 97 3.20 5.26 33.84
N GLU A 98 3.34 5.63 35.12
CA GLU A 98 3.85 4.73 36.16
C GLU A 98 2.99 3.45 36.12
N VAL A 99 3.47 2.46 35.38
CA VAL A 99 2.78 1.19 35.20
C VAL A 99 2.84 0.43 36.51
N ASP A 100 1.73 0.45 37.26
CA ASP A 100 1.52 -0.17 38.58
C ASP A 100 2.42 -1.39 38.81
N VAL A 101 3.57 -1.14 39.46
CA VAL A 101 4.63 -2.14 39.66
C VAL A 101 4.26 -2.90 40.92
N GLY A 102 3.58 -4.04 40.75
CA GLY A 102 3.17 -4.93 41.84
C GLY A 102 4.27 -5.06 42.90
N GLU A 103 3.91 -4.71 44.14
CA GLU A 103 4.83 -4.21 45.17
C GLU A 103 6.13 -5.02 45.30
N GLY A 104 7.23 -4.48 44.76
CA GLY A 104 8.60 -4.98 44.96
C GLY A 104 9.45 -5.20 43.70
N GLN A 105 8.88 -5.23 42.49
CA GLN A 105 9.64 -5.59 41.28
C GLN A 105 10.39 -4.42 40.63
N GLN A 106 11.47 -3.94 41.26
CA GLN A 106 12.36 -2.93 40.67
C GLN A 106 12.99 -3.42 39.34
N ILE A 107 12.87 -2.61 38.29
CA ILE A 107 13.56 -2.83 37.01
C ILE A 107 15.01 -2.38 37.15
N VAL A 108 15.89 -3.29 37.57
CA VAL A 108 17.33 -3.02 37.75
C VAL A 108 18.05 -3.05 36.39
N GLY A 109 17.80 -2.04 35.56
CA GLY A 109 18.41 -1.89 34.24
C GLY A 109 18.75 -0.44 33.92
N LYS A 110 19.94 -0.21 33.36
CA LYS A 110 20.36 1.11 32.90
C LYS A 110 19.74 1.38 31.52
N VAL A 111 18.88 2.39 31.42
CA VAL A 111 18.31 2.86 30.15
C VAL A 111 19.43 3.23 29.18
N VAL A 112 19.37 2.66 27.97
CA VAL A 112 20.34 2.85 26.90
C VAL A 112 19.97 4.13 26.14
N GLN A 113 20.94 5.04 26.08
CA GLN A 113 20.77 6.32 25.39
C GLN A 113 20.76 6.14 23.87
N ALA A 114 19.98 6.97 23.18
CA ALA A 114 19.93 6.96 21.72
C ALA A 114 21.30 7.30 21.10
N PRO A 115 21.68 6.69 19.96
CA PRO A 115 22.88 7.07 19.23
C PRO A 115 22.87 8.55 18.83
N THR A 116 23.89 9.31 19.24
CA THR A 116 24.05 10.74 18.91
C THR A 116 24.77 10.98 17.58
N THR A 117 25.21 9.91 16.91
CA THR A 117 25.92 9.91 15.63
C THR A 117 25.28 8.90 14.67
N GLY A 118 25.51 9.07 13.36
CA GLY A 118 24.98 8.15 12.33
C GLY A 118 23.51 8.38 11.92
N GLY A 119 22.84 9.40 12.46
CA GLY A 119 21.53 9.84 11.97
C GLY A 119 21.62 10.47 10.57
N VAL A 120 20.50 10.42 9.83
CA VAL A 120 20.38 10.89 8.45
C VAL A 120 19.39 12.07 8.33
N PRO A 121 19.38 12.83 7.22
CA PRO A 121 18.34 13.83 6.94
C PRO A 121 16.93 13.22 6.90
N PRO A 122 15.88 14.01 7.19
CA PRO A 122 14.49 13.57 7.06
C PRO A 122 14.20 12.98 5.67
N GLY A 123 13.46 11.87 5.63
CA GLY A 123 13.16 11.17 4.38
C GLY A 123 14.16 10.07 3.98
N GLN A 124 15.15 9.74 4.83
CA GLN A 124 16.10 8.63 4.65
C GLN A 124 16.05 7.67 5.84
N ILE A 125 16.59 6.46 5.69
CA ILE A 125 16.77 5.48 6.78
C ILE A 125 18.26 5.42 7.15
N SER A 126 18.56 5.42 8.44
CA SER A 126 19.92 5.28 8.97
C SER A 126 20.28 3.85 9.30
N LYS A 127 21.59 3.59 9.40
CA LYS A 127 22.09 2.31 9.92
C LYS A 127 21.64 2.08 11.37
N ASN A 128 21.47 3.13 12.17
CA ASN A 128 20.99 3.02 13.55
C ASN A 128 19.59 2.38 13.63
N THR A 129 18.69 2.75 12.70
CA THR A 129 17.35 2.14 12.60
C THR A 129 17.43 0.67 12.19
N LEU A 130 18.24 0.33 11.19
CA LEU A 130 18.44 -1.08 10.79
C LEU A 130 19.10 -1.91 11.91
N ASP A 131 20.10 -1.36 12.60
CA ASP A 131 20.76 -2.00 13.75
C ASP A 131 19.76 -2.21 14.91
N PHE A 132 18.91 -1.24 15.23
CA PHE A 132 17.85 -1.41 16.24
C PHE A 132 16.87 -2.53 15.87
N LEU A 133 16.36 -2.53 14.63
CA LEU A 133 15.49 -3.58 14.12
C LEU A 133 16.20 -4.96 14.06
N SER A 134 17.53 -4.97 13.97
CA SER A 134 18.33 -6.19 13.93
C SER A 134 18.41 -6.85 15.32
N HIS A 135 18.53 -6.05 16.38
CA HIS A 135 18.40 -6.56 17.75
C HIS A 135 17.02 -7.23 17.95
N LEU A 136 15.94 -6.64 17.45
CA LEU A 136 14.59 -7.24 17.55
C LEU A 136 14.44 -8.60 16.80
N LYS A 137 15.44 -9.06 16.03
CA LYS A 137 15.48 -10.42 15.48
C LYS A 137 15.94 -11.47 16.49
N ASP A 138 16.74 -11.09 17.50
CA ASP A 138 17.13 -11.97 18.59
C ASP A 138 15.97 -12.07 19.61
N PRO A 139 15.45 -13.28 19.92
CA PRO A 139 14.43 -13.45 20.96
C PRO A 139 14.86 -12.93 22.34
N ALA A 140 16.16 -12.90 22.65
CA ALA A 140 16.69 -12.33 23.91
C ALA A 140 16.76 -10.80 23.91
N CYS A 141 16.44 -10.16 22.78
CA CYS A 141 16.29 -8.72 22.61
C CYS A 141 14.87 -8.34 22.14
N ASN A 142 13.90 -9.27 22.19
CA ASN A 142 12.51 -9.04 21.80
C ASN A 142 11.57 -9.47 22.93
N ASP A 143 11.65 -8.70 24.03
CA ASP A 143 10.79 -8.76 25.20
C ASP A 143 10.51 -7.35 25.75
N ARG A 144 9.60 -7.24 26.72
CA ARG A 144 9.12 -5.94 27.24
C ARG A 144 10.13 -5.21 28.15
N GLU A 145 11.00 -5.94 28.84
CA GLU A 145 12.02 -5.38 29.71
C GLU A 145 13.19 -4.85 28.87
N TRP A 146 13.67 -5.64 27.90
CA TRP A 146 14.68 -5.17 26.93
C TRP A 146 14.20 -3.93 26.17
N PHE A 147 12.96 -3.93 25.67
CA PHE A 147 12.43 -2.83 24.87
C PHE A 147 12.28 -1.54 25.68
N ARG A 148 11.87 -1.62 26.96
CA ARG A 148 11.85 -0.46 27.88
C ARG A 148 13.25 0.15 28.05
N LEU A 149 14.28 -0.68 28.19
CA LEU A 149 15.66 -0.20 28.32
C LEU A 149 16.21 0.44 27.04
N HIS A 150 15.69 0.07 25.86
CA HIS A 150 16.12 0.60 24.56
C HIS A 150 15.10 1.58 23.96
N GLU A 151 14.09 2.02 24.72
CA GLU A 151 13.03 2.91 24.23
C GLU A 151 13.57 4.22 23.60
N PRO A 152 14.61 4.89 24.14
CA PRO A 152 15.18 6.08 23.47
C PRO A 152 15.69 5.80 22.05
N ILE A 153 16.24 4.61 21.80
CA ILE A 153 16.66 4.19 20.45
C ILE A 153 15.43 3.96 19.57
N TYR A 154 14.41 3.26 20.10
CA TYR A 154 13.14 3.05 19.41
C TYR A 154 12.48 4.37 19.01
N ARG A 155 12.45 5.39 19.88
CA ARG A 155 11.81 6.69 19.56
C ARG A 155 12.52 7.45 18.45
N VAL A 156 13.86 7.35 18.35
CA VAL A 156 14.61 7.92 17.22
C VAL A 156 14.30 7.16 15.93
N ALA A 157 14.32 5.82 15.95
CA ALA A 157 14.00 5.00 14.80
C ALA A 157 12.52 5.15 14.35
N GLU A 158 11.59 5.28 15.29
CA GLU A 158 10.17 5.55 15.05
C GLU A 158 9.94 6.93 14.41
N LYS A 159 10.71 7.95 14.83
CA LYS A 159 10.65 9.28 14.21
C LYS A 159 11.22 9.24 12.79
N GLU A 160 12.41 8.67 12.60
CA GLU A 160 13.06 8.55 11.30
C GLU A 160 12.18 7.76 10.30
N TRP A 161 11.52 6.70 10.77
CA TRP A 161 10.53 5.96 9.98
C TRP A 161 9.30 6.81 9.58
N LYS A 162 8.80 7.68 10.47
CA LYS A 162 7.71 8.62 10.12
C LYS A 162 8.16 9.66 9.10
N ASP A 163 9.33 10.27 9.31
CA ASP A 163 9.95 11.22 8.37
C ASP A 163 10.18 10.57 6.99
N PHE A 164 10.59 9.29 6.96
CA PHE A 164 10.76 8.50 5.75
C PHE A 164 9.42 8.26 5.03
N ILE A 165 8.39 7.82 5.75
CA ILE A 165 7.08 7.54 5.17
C ILE A 165 6.38 8.81 4.68
N GLU A 166 6.52 9.94 5.36
CA GLU A 166 5.99 11.22 4.89
C GLU A 166 6.61 11.60 3.53
N ALA A 167 7.94 11.65 3.43
CA ALA A 167 8.64 11.98 2.19
C ALA A 167 8.49 10.91 1.08
N TRP A 168 8.22 9.64 1.44
CA TRP A 168 7.86 8.59 0.49
C TRP A 168 6.41 8.72 -0.01
N THR A 169 5.49 9.20 0.84
CA THR A 169 4.08 9.42 0.46
C THR A 169 4.00 10.46 -0.66
N ASP A 170 4.75 11.54 -0.56
CA ASP A 170 4.83 12.56 -1.63
C ASP A 170 5.23 11.94 -2.98
N ASN A 171 6.35 11.19 -3.01
CA ASN A 171 6.82 10.53 -4.23
C ASN A 171 5.88 9.42 -4.72
N LEU A 172 5.13 8.76 -3.83
CA LEU A 172 4.16 7.75 -4.21
C LEU A 172 2.88 8.35 -4.81
N VAL A 173 2.44 9.53 -4.36
CA VAL A 173 1.29 10.26 -4.93
C VAL A 173 1.64 10.83 -6.32
N GLU A 174 2.90 11.23 -6.55
CA GLU A 174 3.39 11.57 -7.90
C GLU A 174 3.31 10.37 -8.87
N VAL A 175 3.55 9.15 -8.37
CA VAL A 175 3.55 7.91 -9.16
C VAL A 175 2.14 7.33 -9.36
N ASP A 176 1.26 7.41 -8.35
CA ASP A 176 -0.13 6.95 -8.43
C ASP A 176 -1.12 7.98 -7.86
N PRO A 177 -1.68 8.85 -8.71
CA PRO A 177 -2.71 9.81 -8.31
C PRO A 177 -4.03 9.20 -7.80
N GLN A 178 -4.22 7.85 -7.82
CA GLN A 178 -5.32 7.22 -7.11
C GLN A 178 -5.08 7.14 -5.60
N ILE A 179 -3.82 7.23 -5.14
CA ILE A 179 -3.46 7.19 -3.73
C ILE A 179 -3.64 8.59 -3.14
N PRO A 180 -4.51 8.77 -2.12
CA PRO A 180 -4.64 10.05 -1.43
C PRO A 180 -3.42 10.32 -0.56
N HIS A 181 -3.05 11.59 -0.41
CA HIS A 181 -2.12 12.02 0.63
C HIS A 181 -2.76 11.75 2.00
N LEU A 182 -2.14 10.89 2.80
CA LEU A 182 -2.62 10.44 4.11
C LEU A 182 -1.52 10.65 5.14
N PRO A 183 -1.84 11.08 6.38
CA PRO A 183 -0.83 11.31 7.39
C PRO A 183 -0.17 9.99 7.79
N PRO A 184 1.13 9.96 8.16
CA PRO A 184 1.87 8.72 8.41
C PRO A 184 1.18 7.73 9.36
N LYS A 185 0.42 8.21 10.36
CA LYS A 185 -0.37 7.37 11.29
C LYS A 185 -1.42 6.47 10.60
N ASP A 186 -1.97 6.87 9.45
CA ASP A 186 -3.07 6.19 8.77
C ASP A 186 -2.56 5.18 7.71
N VAL A 187 -1.23 5.15 7.47
CA VAL A 187 -0.54 4.23 6.56
C VAL A 187 0.47 3.33 7.28
N ILE A 188 1.17 3.81 8.32
CA ILE A 188 2.11 3.03 9.14
C ILE A 188 1.37 1.99 9.98
N HIS A 189 1.95 0.80 10.10
CA HIS A 189 1.53 -0.26 11.03
C HIS A 189 2.27 -0.16 12.36
N ARG A 190 1.62 -0.55 13.46
CA ARG A 190 2.26 -0.61 14.79
C ARG A 190 3.39 -1.66 14.82
N ILE A 191 4.41 -1.41 15.64
CA ILE A 191 5.50 -2.38 15.89
C ILE A 191 5.07 -3.57 16.77
N TYR A 192 3.98 -3.45 17.52
CA TYR A 192 3.49 -4.55 18.39
C TYR A 192 2.80 -5.65 17.56
N ARG A 193 3.05 -6.92 17.89
CA ARG A 193 2.35 -8.09 17.31
C ARG A 193 1.09 -8.46 18.11
N ASP A 194 0.22 -9.29 17.53
CA ASP A 194 -0.78 -10.03 18.31
C ASP A 194 -0.28 -11.45 18.63
N ILE A 195 0.33 -11.60 19.81
CA ILE A 195 0.90 -12.87 20.27
C ILE A 195 -0.14 -13.82 20.90
N ARG A 196 -1.45 -13.51 20.85
CA ARG A 196 -2.48 -14.36 21.49
C ARG A 196 -2.53 -15.75 20.87
N PHE A 197 -2.54 -15.83 19.54
CA PHE A 197 -2.73 -17.08 18.80
C PHE A 197 -1.46 -17.62 18.11
N SER A 198 -0.42 -16.79 17.92
CA SER A 198 0.87 -17.24 17.36
C SER A 198 1.59 -18.23 18.29
N ASN A 199 2.38 -19.14 17.72
CA ASN A 199 3.31 -19.98 18.49
C ASN A 199 4.51 -19.17 19.00
N ASP A 200 4.98 -18.21 18.19
CA ASP A 200 6.01 -17.25 18.58
C ASP A 200 5.38 -16.19 19.51
N LYS A 201 6.01 -15.98 20.67
CA LYS A 201 5.53 -15.04 21.71
C LYS A 201 6.33 -13.74 21.78
N THR A 202 7.28 -13.52 20.88
CA THR A 202 8.02 -12.24 20.79
C THR A 202 7.05 -11.09 20.46
N PRO A 203 6.88 -10.08 21.34
CA PRO A 203 5.80 -9.10 21.25
C PRO A 203 6.01 -8.00 20.20
N TYR A 204 7.20 -7.87 19.61
CA TYR A 204 7.53 -6.85 18.62
C TYR A 204 7.80 -7.43 17.23
N LYS A 205 7.35 -6.73 16.18
CA LYS A 205 7.70 -6.98 14.77
C LYS A 205 9.19 -6.74 14.56
N ARG A 206 9.83 -7.62 13.80
CA ARG A 206 11.28 -7.60 13.48
C ARG A 206 11.64 -6.58 12.38
N GLY A 207 10.88 -5.48 12.31
CA GLY A 207 10.89 -4.53 11.20
C GLY A 207 9.72 -3.54 11.23
N PHE A 208 9.88 -2.40 10.55
CA PHE A 208 8.80 -1.44 10.32
C PHE A 208 7.99 -1.79 9.06
N SER A 209 6.77 -1.26 8.96
CA SER A 209 5.94 -1.41 7.75
C SER A 209 4.86 -0.35 7.61
N ALA A 210 4.41 -0.12 6.38
CA ALA A 210 3.30 0.75 6.02
C ALA A 210 2.52 0.15 4.84
N SER A 211 1.23 0.51 4.73
CA SER A 211 0.35 0.15 3.62
C SER A 211 -0.36 1.38 3.06
N PHE A 212 -0.41 1.48 1.73
CA PHE A 212 -0.93 2.61 0.97
C PHE A 212 -2.08 2.18 0.06
N SER A 213 -3.21 2.89 0.14
CA SER A 213 -4.32 2.74 -0.79
C SER A 213 -5.32 3.87 -0.70
N ARG A 214 -6.31 3.83 -1.59
CA ARG A 214 -7.50 4.70 -1.63
C ARG A 214 -8.26 4.82 -0.29
N GLY A 215 -8.01 3.93 0.66
CA GLY A 215 -8.60 3.93 2.01
C GLY A 215 -7.61 3.63 3.14
N GLY A 216 -6.33 4.00 2.99
CA GLY A 216 -5.29 3.77 4.01
C GLY A 216 -4.66 2.38 3.92
N ARG A 217 -4.54 1.67 5.06
CA ARG A 217 -3.69 0.47 5.23
C ARG A 217 -4.03 -0.80 4.40
N LYS A 218 -4.82 -0.71 3.32
CA LYS A 218 -5.28 -1.86 2.50
C LYS A 218 -4.88 -1.72 1.03
N GLY A 219 -3.63 -2.00 0.67
CA GLY A 219 -3.14 -1.89 -0.72
C GLY A 219 -1.65 -2.20 -0.87
N ILE A 220 -0.92 -1.31 -1.57
CA ILE A 220 0.54 -1.41 -1.77
C ILE A 220 1.22 -1.40 -0.41
N PHE A 221 2.16 -2.31 -0.18
CA PHE A 221 2.81 -2.56 1.10
C PHE A 221 4.30 -2.26 1.00
N ALA A 222 4.87 -1.59 1.99
CA ALA A 222 6.30 -1.39 2.13
C ALA A 222 6.73 -1.85 3.53
N ALA A 223 7.78 -2.66 3.61
CA ALA A 223 8.31 -3.18 4.87
C ALA A 223 9.83 -3.07 4.92
N PHE A 224 10.33 -2.72 6.10
CA PHE A 224 11.74 -2.43 6.34
C PHE A 224 12.27 -3.33 7.44
N LYS A 225 13.15 -4.24 7.03
CA LYS A 225 13.75 -5.31 7.83
C LYS A 225 15.24 -5.38 7.47
N PRO A 226 16.13 -5.38 8.46
CA PRO A 226 17.57 -5.50 8.24
C PRO A 226 17.94 -6.92 7.78
N GLY A 227 19.15 -7.11 7.28
CA GLY A 227 19.63 -8.38 6.76
C GLY A 227 19.18 -8.65 5.32
N ASN A 228 18.88 -7.61 4.54
CA ASN A 228 18.42 -7.67 3.14
C ASN A 228 17.00 -8.26 2.98
N GLU A 229 16.11 -7.98 3.95
CA GLU A 229 14.71 -8.42 3.96
C GLU A 229 13.71 -7.27 3.76
N SER A 230 14.19 -6.06 3.50
CA SER A 230 13.34 -4.90 3.20
C SER A 230 12.72 -5.06 1.82
N LEU A 231 11.46 -4.68 1.65
CA LEU A 231 10.71 -4.95 0.42
C LEU A 231 9.59 -3.94 0.15
N ILE A 232 9.25 -3.79 -1.13
CA ILE A 232 7.98 -3.24 -1.58
C ILE A 232 7.16 -4.36 -2.24
N ALA A 233 5.88 -4.43 -1.93
CA ALA A 233 4.95 -5.40 -2.49
C ALA A 233 3.63 -4.74 -2.86
N GLY A 234 2.86 -5.37 -3.74
CA GLY A 234 1.53 -4.88 -4.07
C GLY A 234 0.72 -5.82 -4.94
N GLY A 235 -0.58 -5.56 -4.97
CA GLY A 235 -1.58 -6.33 -5.68
C GLY A 235 -2.64 -6.83 -4.72
N LEU A 236 -3.17 -8.02 -4.99
CA LEU A 236 -4.32 -8.58 -4.30
C LEU A 236 -3.93 -9.86 -3.54
N TRP A 237 -3.54 -9.71 -2.27
CA TRP A 237 -3.22 -10.83 -1.38
C TRP A 237 -4.47 -11.47 -0.77
N ALA A 238 -4.54 -12.80 -0.81
CA ALA A 238 -5.58 -13.63 -0.18
C ALA A 238 -7.04 -13.10 -0.26
N PRO A 239 -7.53 -12.62 -1.43
CA PRO A 239 -8.85 -11.98 -1.57
C PRO A 239 -10.03 -12.86 -1.13
N GLY A 240 -11.12 -12.19 -0.74
CA GLY A 240 -12.39 -12.82 -0.41
C GLY A 240 -12.98 -13.60 -1.60
N ARG A 241 -13.81 -14.61 -1.31
CA ARG A 241 -14.40 -15.48 -2.34
C ARG A 241 -15.11 -14.73 -3.48
N ALA A 242 -15.78 -13.62 -3.17
CA ALA A 242 -16.50 -12.82 -4.17
C ALA A 242 -15.54 -12.02 -5.06
N GLU A 243 -14.59 -11.30 -4.46
CA GLU A 243 -13.52 -10.55 -5.15
C GLU A 243 -12.73 -11.45 -6.09
N LEU A 244 -12.31 -12.62 -5.60
CA LEU A 244 -11.58 -13.63 -6.38
C LEU A 244 -12.44 -14.28 -7.48
N ALA A 245 -13.77 -14.28 -7.35
CA ALA A 245 -14.67 -14.70 -8.44
C ALA A 245 -14.78 -13.61 -9.51
N ASN A 246 -14.95 -12.34 -9.13
CA ASN A 246 -14.99 -11.19 -10.05
C ASN A 246 -13.73 -11.13 -10.93
N VAL A 247 -12.55 -11.19 -10.29
CA VAL A 247 -11.24 -11.17 -10.96
C VAL A 247 -11.14 -12.31 -11.97
N ARG A 248 -11.52 -13.54 -11.60
CA ARG A 248 -11.53 -14.69 -12.53
C ARG A 248 -12.50 -14.50 -13.69
N THR A 249 -13.74 -14.06 -13.45
CA THR A 249 -14.74 -13.83 -14.50
C THR A 249 -14.30 -12.73 -15.47
N ASN A 250 -13.67 -11.66 -14.99
CA ASN A 250 -13.17 -10.60 -15.86
C ASN A 250 -11.91 -11.03 -16.63
N LEU A 251 -10.99 -11.78 -16.02
CA LEU A 251 -9.84 -12.38 -16.72
C LEU A 251 -10.25 -13.43 -17.77
N GLN A 252 -11.33 -14.19 -17.54
CA GLN A 252 -11.90 -15.11 -18.54
C GLN A 252 -12.46 -14.35 -19.77
N ARG A 253 -13.05 -13.17 -19.56
CA ARG A 253 -13.55 -12.31 -20.65
C ARG A 253 -12.40 -11.70 -21.44
N ASN A 254 -11.43 -11.09 -20.76
CA ASN A 254 -10.25 -10.50 -21.41
C ASN A 254 -9.01 -10.50 -20.51
N SER A 255 -8.11 -11.44 -20.76
CA SER A 255 -6.80 -11.54 -20.11
C SER A 255 -5.71 -10.67 -20.75
N VAL A 256 -5.93 -10.10 -21.95
CA VAL A 256 -4.86 -9.54 -22.80
C VAL A 256 -4.18 -8.32 -22.17
N ARG A 257 -4.94 -7.41 -21.53
CA ARG A 257 -4.37 -6.25 -20.83
C ARG A 257 -3.53 -6.68 -19.63
N PHE A 258 -4.01 -7.63 -18.84
CA PHE A 258 -3.30 -8.18 -17.68
C PHE A 258 -2.02 -8.90 -18.08
N ARG A 259 -2.13 -9.84 -19.04
CA ARG A 259 -0.99 -10.58 -19.66
C ARG A 259 0.11 -9.63 -20.11
N ARG A 260 -0.25 -8.58 -20.85
CA ARG A 260 0.69 -7.59 -21.39
C ARG A 260 1.50 -6.88 -20.28
N VAL A 261 0.87 -6.50 -19.17
CA VAL A 261 1.58 -5.86 -18.04
C VAL A 261 2.51 -6.84 -17.35
N ILE A 262 2.05 -8.05 -16.99
CA ILE A 262 2.90 -9.04 -16.31
C ILE A 262 4.03 -9.62 -17.20
N SER A 263 3.93 -9.41 -18.53
CA SER A 263 4.98 -9.76 -19.50
C SER A 263 5.93 -8.61 -19.85
N ALA A 264 5.68 -7.38 -19.37
CA ALA A 264 6.47 -6.22 -19.74
C ALA A 264 7.93 -6.36 -19.27
N PRO A 265 8.96 -5.95 -20.05
CA PRO A 265 10.36 -6.17 -19.70
C PRO A 265 10.76 -5.63 -18.32
N GLU A 266 10.30 -4.43 -17.96
CA GLU A 266 10.58 -3.82 -16.66
C GLU A 266 9.82 -4.52 -15.51
N PHE A 267 8.58 -4.95 -15.73
CA PHE A 267 7.83 -5.74 -14.73
C PHE A 267 8.55 -7.07 -14.46
N VAL A 268 9.01 -7.73 -15.53
CA VAL A 268 9.78 -8.98 -15.48
C VAL A 268 11.15 -8.81 -14.80
N LYS A 269 11.76 -7.63 -14.91
CA LYS A 269 13.04 -7.27 -14.29
C LYS A 269 12.90 -7.08 -12.77
N PHE A 270 11.84 -6.44 -12.29
CA PHE A 270 11.63 -6.22 -10.84
C PHE A 270 10.92 -7.39 -10.14
N PHE A 271 9.94 -8.03 -10.79
CA PHE A 271 9.04 -9.02 -10.17
C PHE A 271 9.19 -10.45 -10.74
N GLY A 272 10.15 -10.67 -11.65
CA GLY A 272 10.43 -11.98 -12.24
C GLY A 272 9.51 -12.37 -13.41
N LYS A 273 9.83 -13.50 -14.06
CA LYS A 273 9.07 -14.00 -15.21
C LYS A 273 7.85 -14.78 -14.74
N ALA A 274 6.65 -14.30 -15.09
CA ALA A 274 5.39 -15.00 -14.89
C ALA A 274 5.43 -16.41 -15.51
N LYS A 275 5.61 -17.44 -14.67
CA LYS A 275 5.74 -18.85 -15.07
C LYS A 275 5.20 -19.77 -13.97
N PRO A 276 4.46 -20.85 -14.29
CA PRO A 276 4.18 -21.93 -13.37
C PRO A 276 5.47 -22.63 -12.91
N HIS A 277 5.45 -23.29 -11.74
CA HIS A 277 6.63 -24.00 -11.22
C HIS A 277 7.14 -25.05 -12.22
N PRO A 278 8.45 -25.09 -12.56
CA PRO A 278 8.99 -26.03 -13.56
C PRO A 278 8.82 -27.52 -13.21
N LYS A 279 8.48 -27.86 -11.96
CA LYS A 279 8.19 -29.25 -11.54
C LYS A 279 6.69 -29.57 -11.38
N GLY A 280 5.79 -28.62 -11.69
CA GLY A 280 4.34 -28.81 -11.52
C GLY A 280 3.87 -28.83 -10.06
N GLU A 281 4.66 -28.27 -9.14
CA GLU A 281 4.25 -28.03 -7.76
C GLU A 281 3.29 -26.83 -7.71
N GLN A 282 2.55 -26.65 -6.61
CA GLN A 282 1.60 -25.53 -6.47
C GLN A 282 2.35 -24.23 -6.26
N GLN A 283 2.70 -23.56 -7.35
CA GLN A 283 3.22 -22.20 -7.32
C GLN A 283 2.45 -21.37 -8.35
N SER A 284 1.85 -20.29 -7.89
CA SER A 284 1.27 -19.27 -8.75
C SER A 284 2.34 -18.68 -9.67
N ILE A 285 1.91 -18.07 -10.78
CA ILE A 285 2.84 -17.38 -11.70
C ILE A 285 3.61 -16.21 -11.06
N PHE A 286 3.29 -15.83 -9.81
CA PHE A 286 3.95 -14.78 -9.02
C PHE A 286 4.84 -15.33 -7.89
N GLY A 287 5.04 -16.65 -7.81
CA GLY A 287 5.94 -17.27 -6.84
C GLY A 287 5.27 -17.81 -5.56
N HIS A 288 4.01 -17.46 -5.28
CA HIS A 288 3.31 -17.88 -4.05
C HIS A 288 2.80 -19.32 -4.11
N GLU A 289 2.90 -20.05 -3.01
CA GLU A 289 2.46 -21.46 -2.89
C GLU A 289 0.94 -21.64 -2.73
N ASP A 290 0.14 -20.59 -2.99
CA ASP A 290 -1.30 -20.57 -2.71
C ASP A 290 -2.19 -21.11 -3.84
N GLU A 291 -1.58 -21.59 -4.93
CA GLU A 291 -2.25 -21.95 -6.17
C GLU A 291 -3.25 -23.12 -6.02
N LEU A 292 -4.38 -23.07 -6.73
CA LEU A 292 -5.33 -24.18 -6.76
C LEU A 292 -4.73 -25.41 -7.48
N LYS A 293 -4.90 -26.61 -6.89
CA LYS A 293 -4.52 -27.89 -7.52
C LYS A 293 -5.26 -28.22 -8.81
N VAL A 294 -6.46 -27.67 -8.99
CA VAL A 294 -7.39 -27.99 -10.09
C VAL A 294 -8.00 -26.71 -10.65
N ALA A 295 -8.54 -26.80 -11.86
CA ALA A 295 -9.31 -25.71 -12.47
C ALA A 295 -10.43 -25.22 -11.54
N PRO A 296 -10.68 -23.90 -11.44
CA PRO A 296 -11.82 -23.37 -10.69
C PRO A 296 -13.16 -23.92 -11.23
N LYS A 297 -14.20 -23.95 -10.40
CA LYS A 297 -15.53 -24.43 -10.81
C LYS A 297 -16.05 -23.62 -12.01
N GLY A 298 -16.37 -24.31 -13.11
CA GLY A 298 -16.86 -23.69 -14.35
C GLY A 298 -15.77 -23.32 -15.36
N VAL A 299 -14.50 -23.60 -15.07
CA VAL A 299 -13.38 -23.39 -16.00
C VAL A 299 -12.94 -24.73 -16.60
N SER A 300 -12.69 -24.77 -17.92
CA SER A 300 -12.04 -25.94 -18.52
C SER A 300 -10.62 -26.10 -18.00
N LYS A 301 -10.12 -27.35 -17.90
CA LYS A 301 -8.72 -27.61 -17.55
C LYS A 301 -7.76 -27.07 -18.61
N ASP A 302 -8.20 -27.07 -19.85
CA ASP A 302 -7.42 -26.73 -21.04
C ASP A 302 -7.63 -25.27 -21.48
N HIS A 303 -8.09 -24.42 -20.55
CA HIS A 303 -8.28 -22.99 -20.80
C HIS A 303 -6.93 -22.30 -21.00
N LYS A 304 -6.78 -21.46 -22.03
CA LYS A 304 -5.52 -20.77 -22.37
C LYS A 304 -4.90 -19.96 -21.21
N ASP A 305 -5.74 -19.50 -20.29
CA ASP A 305 -5.39 -18.71 -19.11
C ASP A 305 -5.55 -19.48 -17.79
N ILE A 306 -5.45 -20.82 -17.82
CA ILE A 306 -5.68 -21.65 -16.63
C ILE A 306 -4.67 -21.39 -15.49
N ASP A 307 -3.45 -20.98 -15.83
CA ASP A 307 -2.39 -20.55 -14.90
C ASP A 307 -2.82 -19.34 -14.06
N ILE A 308 -3.27 -18.26 -14.69
CA ILE A 308 -3.73 -17.06 -13.97
C ILE A 308 -5.08 -17.28 -13.28
N LEU A 309 -5.92 -18.19 -13.78
CA LEU A 309 -7.21 -18.52 -13.15
C LEU A 309 -7.07 -19.45 -11.93
N LYS A 310 -6.01 -20.28 -11.85
CA LYS A 310 -5.73 -21.14 -10.69
C LYS A 310 -5.09 -20.38 -9.52
N CYS A 311 -4.44 -19.24 -9.76
CA CYS A 311 -3.91 -18.35 -8.71
C CYS A 311 -4.99 -17.99 -7.67
N ARG A 312 -4.62 -17.89 -6.38
CA ARG A 312 -5.51 -17.38 -5.32
C ARG A 312 -5.18 -15.93 -4.97
N SER A 313 -3.89 -15.59 -4.92
CA SER A 313 -3.39 -14.23 -4.79
C SER A 313 -2.82 -13.71 -6.11
N PHE A 314 -2.92 -12.40 -6.33
CA PHE A 314 -2.35 -11.68 -7.46
C PHE A 314 -1.48 -10.55 -6.92
N ALA A 315 -0.42 -10.91 -6.19
CA ALA A 315 0.50 -9.97 -5.56
C ALA A 315 1.93 -10.25 -6.04
N VAL A 316 2.77 -9.21 -6.09
CA VAL A 316 4.21 -9.32 -6.38
C VAL A 316 5.00 -8.53 -5.33
N SER A 317 6.26 -8.88 -5.15
CA SER A 317 7.20 -8.19 -4.26
C SER A 317 8.57 -8.04 -4.91
N HIS A 318 9.27 -6.97 -4.52
CA HIS A 318 10.66 -6.72 -4.85
C HIS A 318 11.43 -6.45 -3.54
N VAL A 319 12.58 -7.10 -3.37
CA VAL A 319 13.37 -7.10 -2.14
C VAL A 319 14.64 -6.28 -2.36
N PHE A 320 14.98 -5.46 -1.38
CA PHE A 320 16.14 -4.57 -1.38
C PHE A 320 17.19 -5.03 -0.36
N THR A 321 18.46 -4.86 -0.70
CA THR A 321 19.57 -5.02 0.24
C THR A 321 19.60 -3.88 1.26
N ASP A 322 20.19 -4.12 2.42
CA ASP A 322 20.42 -3.06 3.42
C ASP A 322 21.26 -1.91 2.83
N SER A 323 22.16 -2.21 1.89
CA SER A 323 22.96 -1.20 1.20
C SER A 323 22.15 -0.33 0.24
N GLU A 324 21.03 -0.81 -0.29
CA GLU A 324 20.11 0.00 -1.10
C GLU A 324 19.20 0.84 -0.21
N VAL A 325 18.68 0.28 0.90
CA VAL A 325 17.84 0.99 1.87
C VAL A 325 18.56 2.19 2.51
N LEU A 326 19.88 2.07 2.69
CA LEU A 326 20.76 3.13 3.21
C LEU A 326 21.26 4.12 2.14
N ASP A 327 20.89 3.97 0.86
CA ASP A 327 21.31 4.91 -0.17
C ASP A 327 20.51 6.24 -0.08
N PRO A 328 21.16 7.41 -0.18
CA PRO A 328 20.48 8.71 -0.17
C PRO A 328 19.35 8.89 -1.20
N ASN A 329 19.36 8.10 -2.28
CA ASN A 329 18.41 8.11 -3.39
C ASN A 329 17.42 6.93 -3.35
N PHE A 330 17.35 6.21 -2.23
CA PHE A 330 16.50 5.01 -2.10
C PHE A 330 15.01 5.27 -2.39
N ARG A 331 14.49 6.47 -2.09
CA ARG A 331 13.10 6.85 -2.45
C ARG A 331 12.88 6.88 -3.96
N GLN A 332 13.88 7.25 -4.75
CA GLN A 332 13.84 7.25 -6.21
C GLN A 332 13.89 5.82 -6.77
N THR A 333 14.62 4.91 -6.12
CA THR A 333 14.57 3.46 -6.41
C THR A 333 13.17 2.90 -6.12
N LEU A 334 12.59 3.20 -4.96
CA LEU A 334 11.20 2.84 -4.63
C LEU A 334 10.20 3.41 -5.66
N ALA A 335 10.31 4.68 -6.03
CA ALA A 335 9.44 5.32 -7.02
C ALA A 335 9.53 4.63 -8.39
N SER A 336 10.73 4.19 -8.79
CA SER A 336 10.94 3.43 -10.02
C SER A 336 10.22 2.06 -10.00
N VAL A 337 10.32 1.33 -8.88
CA VAL A 337 9.60 0.05 -8.70
C VAL A 337 8.09 0.26 -8.63
N ALA A 338 7.62 1.29 -7.90
CA ALA A 338 6.21 1.64 -7.79
C ALA A 338 5.61 2.06 -9.14
N THR A 339 6.36 2.77 -9.99
CA THR A 339 5.94 3.16 -11.35
C THR A 339 5.68 1.93 -12.23
N VAL A 340 6.51 0.89 -12.12
CA VAL A 340 6.32 -0.37 -12.84
C VAL A 340 5.17 -1.22 -12.25
N LEU A 341 4.93 -1.08 -10.95
CA LEU A 341 3.86 -1.77 -10.22
C LEU A 341 2.47 -1.15 -10.46
N GLN A 342 2.38 0.17 -10.60
CA GLN A 342 1.13 0.93 -10.68
C GLN A 342 0.14 0.41 -11.76
N PRO A 343 0.54 0.10 -13.00
CA PRO A 343 -0.37 -0.46 -14.01
C PRO A 343 -0.97 -1.83 -13.62
N PHE A 344 -0.25 -2.63 -12.84
CA PHE A 344 -0.73 -3.92 -12.32
C PHE A 344 -1.76 -3.71 -11.20
N ILE A 345 -1.53 -2.76 -10.29
CA ILE A 345 -2.48 -2.37 -9.25
C ILE A 345 -3.77 -1.83 -9.88
N HIS A 346 -3.67 -0.95 -10.88
CA HIS A 346 -4.83 -0.35 -11.54
C HIS A 346 -5.71 -1.40 -12.24
N ILE A 347 -5.10 -2.35 -12.95
CA ILE A 347 -5.86 -3.47 -13.55
C ILE A 347 -6.52 -4.34 -12.48
N LEU A 348 -5.85 -4.64 -11.36
CA LEU A 348 -6.48 -5.40 -10.28
C LEU A 348 -7.67 -4.66 -9.65
N ASN A 349 -7.54 -3.34 -9.46
CA ASN A 349 -8.64 -2.49 -8.99
C ASN A 349 -9.84 -2.51 -9.95
N GLU A 350 -9.61 -2.44 -11.27
CA GLU A 350 -10.67 -2.60 -12.28
C GLU A 350 -11.32 -3.99 -12.22
N LEU A 351 -10.51 -5.06 -12.21
CA LEU A 351 -10.97 -6.46 -12.22
C LEU A 351 -11.82 -6.83 -11.00
N LEU A 352 -11.65 -6.13 -9.87
CA LEU A 352 -12.45 -6.27 -8.65
C LEU A 352 -13.85 -5.67 -8.77
N THR A 353 -14.03 -4.61 -9.56
CA THR A 353 -15.32 -3.91 -9.70
C THR A 353 -16.37 -4.72 -10.45
N VAL A 354 -17.62 -4.64 -9.99
CA VAL A 354 -18.77 -5.33 -10.59
C VAL A 354 -19.56 -4.34 -11.46
N GLY A 355 -19.33 -4.39 -12.77
CA GLY A 355 -20.03 -3.57 -13.76
C GLY A 355 -19.16 -2.42 -14.28
N GLY A 356 -18.62 -2.61 -15.49
CA GLY A 356 -17.69 -1.67 -16.12
C GLY A 356 -17.30 -2.07 -17.54
N GLY A 357 -18.25 -2.63 -18.30
CA GLY A 357 -18.09 -2.84 -19.74
C GLY A 357 -18.31 -1.51 -20.47
N ASN A 358 -17.37 -1.12 -21.34
CA ASN A 358 -17.32 0.14 -22.08
C ASN A 358 -17.37 1.43 -21.25
N ALA A 359 -16.20 2.05 -21.08
CA ALA A 359 -16.06 3.48 -20.78
C ALA A 359 -14.96 4.18 -21.61
N VAL A 360 -14.39 3.48 -22.62
CA VAL A 360 -13.51 4.06 -23.66
C VAL A 360 -13.76 3.30 -24.97
N ALA A 361 -14.74 3.74 -25.74
CA ALA A 361 -15.00 3.27 -27.10
C ALA A 361 -15.40 4.48 -27.95
N SER A 362 -14.85 4.55 -29.16
CA SER A 362 -14.96 5.67 -30.11
C SER A 362 -16.38 6.25 -30.20
N SER A 363 -16.47 7.59 -30.17
CA SER A 363 -17.65 8.34 -30.60
C SER A 363 -17.21 9.41 -31.60
N ASP A 364 -16.58 8.94 -32.67
CA ASP A 364 -16.32 9.65 -33.92
C ASP A 364 -16.91 8.78 -35.04
N GLU A 365 -17.56 9.42 -36.02
CA GLU A 365 -18.14 8.83 -37.24
C GLU A 365 -19.27 7.80 -37.04
N GLU A 366 -20.51 8.23 -37.29
CA GLU A 366 -21.26 7.81 -38.48
C GLU A 366 -22.28 8.89 -38.87
N ASP A 367 -22.57 9.02 -40.16
CA ASP A 367 -23.31 10.15 -40.76
C ASP A 367 -24.84 10.00 -40.64
N ASP A 368 -25.55 11.13 -40.63
CA ASP A 368 -27.02 11.21 -40.73
C ASP A 368 -27.38 12.28 -41.77
N ASP A 369 -27.51 11.88 -43.03
CA ASP A 369 -27.74 12.78 -44.15
C ASP A 369 -28.75 12.20 -45.17
N ASN A 370 -29.77 13.01 -45.47
CA ASN A 370 -30.74 12.90 -46.56
C ASN A 370 -31.86 11.82 -46.48
N ASP A 371 -32.94 12.16 -45.78
CA ASP A 371 -34.27 11.52 -45.89
C ASP A 371 -35.05 12.04 -47.12
N ALA A 372 -35.29 11.16 -48.11
CA ALA A 372 -36.10 11.47 -49.28
C ALA A 372 -36.56 10.20 -50.03
N ASN A 373 -37.73 9.64 -49.69
CA ASN A 373 -38.36 8.60 -50.53
C ASN A 373 -39.90 8.61 -50.51
N ASP A 374 -40.46 9.45 -51.39
CA ASP A 374 -41.55 9.11 -52.32
C ASP A 374 -42.84 8.47 -51.75
N GLU A 375 -43.82 9.31 -51.38
CA GLU A 375 -45.22 8.88 -51.19
C GLU A 375 -45.93 8.79 -52.56
N ASN A 376 -46.05 7.57 -53.08
CA ASN A 376 -47.00 7.23 -54.15
C ASN A 376 -48.02 6.21 -53.61
N GLY A 377 -49.31 6.56 -53.64
CA GLY A 377 -50.38 5.78 -53.03
C GLY A 377 -51.76 6.35 -53.32
N GLU A 378 -52.21 6.21 -54.57
CA GLU A 378 -53.61 6.41 -54.95
C GLU A 378 -54.47 5.24 -54.43
N ASP A 379 -55.66 5.53 -53.91
CA ASP A 379 -56.81 4.62 -53.88
C ASP A 379 -58.09 5.48 -53.87
N GLU A 380 -59.13 5.05 -54.59
CA GLU A 380 -60.35 5.81 -54.87
C GLU A 380 -61.53 5.45 -53.92
N ASP A 381 -62.68 6.12 -54.13
CA ASP A 381 -64.06 5.84 -53.67
C ASP A 381 -64.67 6.73 -52.55
N GLU A 382 -65.35 7.83 -52.95
CA GLU A 382 -66.78 8.08 -52.61
C GLU A 382 -67.40 9.17 -53.52
N GLU A 383 -68.68 8.96 -53.91
CA GLU A 383 -69.58 9.73 -54.80
C GLU A 383 -69.27 9.86 -56.32
#